data_AF-A0A7V4GEK8-F1
#
_entry.id   AF-A0A7V4GEK8-F1
#
_cell.length_a   1.000
_cell.length_b   1.000
_cell.length_c   1.000
_cell.angle_alpha   90.00
_cell.angle_beta   90.00
_cell.angle_gamma   90.00
#
_symmetry.space_group_name_H-M   'P 1'
#
loop_
_entity.id
_entity.type
_entity.pdbx_description
1 polymer ?
#
loop_
_entity_poly.entity_id
_entity_poly.type
_entity_poly.pdbx_seq_one_letter_code
_entity_poly.pdbx_strand_id
1 'polypeptide(L)'
;MTDENVRRNVQDELRLADSALAAARALVDLGLAPDAASRAYYAALHAARALLFSVGLDPGSHRAVRTLVSRHFVQTGVLAPEHSKELAQLEALRSAGDYDTAFALGPAQIRPEVEKAQSFVEASREILRRSGLAT
;
A
#
# COMPACT_ATOMS: atom_id res chain seq x y z
N MET A 1 -5.50 7.24 -20.97
CA MET A 1 -5.76 5.79 -20.83
C MET A 1 -7.18 5.51 -21.27
N THR A 2 -7.47 4.37 -21.87
CA THR A 2 -8.85 3.91 -22.11
C THR A 2 -9.44 3.35 -20.81
N ASP A 3 -10.76 3.31 -20.69
CA ASP A 3 -11.46 2.77 -19.51
C ASP A 3 -11.08 1.30 -19.25
N GLU A 4 -10.89 0.52 -20.32
CA GLU A 4 -10.41 -0.86 -20.24
C GLU A 4 -8.98 -0.95 -19.66
N ASN A 5 -8.08 -0.05 -20.10
CA ASN A 5 -6.72 0.00 -19.57
C ASN A 5 -6.70 0.40 -18.10
N VAL A 6 -7.58 1.34 -17.68
CA VAL A 6 -7.73 1.73 -16.28
C VAL A 6 -8.16 0.53 -15.44
N ARG A 7 -9.23 -0.18 -15.85
CA ARG A 7 -9.73 -1.36 -15.13
C ARG A 7 -8.66 -2.44 -15.00
N ARG A 8 -7.94 -2.73 -16.08
CA ARG A 8 -6.85 -3.72 -16.06
C ARG A 8 -5.73 -3.31 -15.11
N ASN A 9 -5.24 -2.08 -15.20
CA ASN A 9 -4.18 -1.57 -14.32
C ASN A 9 -4.58 -1.61 -12.84
N VAL A 10 -5.82 -1.22 -12.53
CA VAL A 10 -6.38 -1.31 -11.17
C VAL A 10 -6.36 -2.75 -10.67
N GLN A 11 -6.84 -3.71 -11.47
CA GLN A 11 -6.87 -5.13 -11.09
C GLN A 11 -5.46 -5.72 -10.93
N ASP A 12 -4.52 -5.34 -11.80
CA ASP A 12 -3.13 -5.78 -11.72
C ASP A 12 -2.45 -5.31 -10.44
N GLU A 13 -2.62 -4.03 -10.09
CA GLU A 13 -2.08 -3.47 -8.85
C GLU A 13 -2.75 -4.09 -7.61
N LEU A 14 -4.06 -4.33 -7.61
CA LEU A 14 -4.72 -5.01 -6.48
C LEU A 14 -4.22 -6.45 -6.29
N ARG A 15 -3.93 -7.17 -7.37
CA ARG A 15 -3.35 -8.52 -7.29
C ARG A 15 -1.95 -8.50 -6.67
N LEU A 16 -1.14 -7.51 -7.03
CA LEU A 16 0.17 -7.31 -6.43
C LEU A 16 0.05 -6.92 -4.94
N ALA A 17 -0.92 -6.08 -4.60
CA ALA A 17 -1.21 -5.71 -3.22
C ALA A 17 -1.57 -6.94 -2.37
N ASP A 18 -2.47 -7.80 -2.87
CA ASP A 18 -2.90 -9.02 -2.19
C ASP A 18 -1.74 -10.01 -1.98
N SER A 19 -0.92 -10.22 -3.02
CA SER A 19 0.26 -11.08 -2.94
C SER A 19 1.28 -10.56 -1.93
N ALA A 20 1.57 -9.25 -1.96
CA ALA A 20 2.48 -8.62 -1.01
C ALA A 20 1.97 -8.69 0.43
N LEU A 21 0.66 -8.51 0.65
CA LEU A 21 0.07 -8.60 1.99
C LEU A 21 0.09 -10.03 2.54
N ALA A 22 -0.20 -11.02 1.69
CA ALA A 22 -0.08 -12.43 2.06
C ALA A 22 1.35 -12.79 2.45
N ALA A 23 2.34 -12.33 1.67
CA ALA A 23 3.75 -12.50 1.98
C ALA A 23 4.13 -11.81 3.31
N ALA A 24 3.70 -10.56 3.53
CA ALA A 24 3.99 -9.82 4.76
C ALA A 24 3.52 -10.58 6.00
N ARG A 25 2.29 -11.12 5.98
CA ARG A 25 1.74 -11.92 7.08
C ARG A 25 2.58 -13.16 7.35
N ALA A 26 2.87 -13.94 6.31
CA ALA A 26 3.69 -15.14 6.43
C ALA A 26 5.09 -14.84 6.99
N LEU A 27 5.72 -13.76 6.54
CA LEU A 27 7.05 -13.35 7.00
C LEU A 27 7.06 -12.93 8.47
N VAL A 28 6.03 -12.21 8.94
CA VAL A 28 5.91 -11.89 10.38
C VAL A 28 5.79 -13.18 11.20
N ASP A 29 4.97 -14.13 10.75
CA ASP A 29 4.78 -15.40 11.47
C ASP A 29 6.05 -16.26 11.49
N LEU A 30 6.88 -16.16 10.45
CA LEU A 30 8.21 -16.81 10.36
C LEU A 30 9.30 -16.07 11.15
N GLY A 31 9.02 -14.91 11.73
CA GLY A 31 10.01 -14.13 12.47
C GLY A 31 10.88 -13.21 11.60
N LEU A 32 10.60 -13.11 10.31
CA LEU A 32 11.36 -12.33 9.32
C LEU A 32 10.85 -10.89 9.26
N ALA A 33 11.05 -10.16 10.36
CA ALA A 33 10.51 -8.82 10.56
C ALA A 33 10.95 -7.75 9.52
N PRO A 34 12.23 -7.69 9.07
CA PRO A 34 12.64 -6.74 8.03
C PRO A 34 11.91 -6.98 6.70
N ASP A 35 11.85 -8.24 6.25
CA ASP A 35 11.18 -8.63 5.01
C ASP A 35 9.66 -8.40 5.10
N ALA A 36 9.07 -8.67 6.26
CA ALA A 36 7.66 -8.38 6.51
C ALA A 36 7.35 -6.88 6.39
N ALA A 37 8.18 -6.01 6.97
CA ALA A 37 8.03 -4.56 6.86
C ALA A 37 8.12 -4.10 5.39
N SER A 38 9.06 -4.70 4.65
CA SER A 38 9.21 -4.44 3.21
C SER A 38 7.94 -4.79 2.43
N ARG A 39 7.42 -6.01 2.64
CA ARG A 39 6.21 -6.49 1.95
C ARG A 39 4.93 -5.75 2.37
N ALA A 40 4.82 -5.33 3.63
CA ALA A 40 3.70 -4.52 4.10
C ALA A 40 3.62 -3.18 3.36
N TYR A 41 4.76 -2.50 3.19
CA TYR A 41 4.82 -1.28 2.40
C TYR A 41 4.43 -1.52 0.94
N TYR A 42 4.96 -2.56 0.29
CA TYR A 42 4.60 -2.83 -1.11
C TYR A 42 3.11 -3.13 -1.28
N ALA A 43 2.47 -3.80 -0.33
CA ALA A 43 1.02 -3.99 -0.35
C ALA A 43 0.26 -2.64 -0.39
N ALA A 44 0.62 -1.72 0.51
CA ALA A 44 0.02 -0.38 0.54
C ALA A 44 0.36 0.47 -0.70
N LEU A 45 1.59 0.37 -1.21
CA LEU A 45 2.03 1.07 -2.42
C LEU A 45 1.23 0.64 -3.65
N HIS A 46 1.01 -0.66 -3.84
CA HIS A 46 0.23 -1.18 -4.95
C HIS A 46 -1.24 -0.77 -4.85
N ALA A 47 -1.84 -0.83 -3.66
CA ALA A 47 -3.19 -0.30 -3.45
C ALA A 47 -3.29 1.22 -3.74
N ALA A 48 -2.28 1.99 -3.35
CA ALA A 48 -2.19 3.42 -3.66
C ALA A 48 -2.06 3.68 -5.18
N ARG A 49 -1.29 2.87 -5.91
CA ARG A 49 -1.20 2.95 -7.37
C ARG A 49 -2.54 2.62 -8.03
N ALA A 50 -3.25 1.59 -7.54
CA ALA A 50 -4.59 1.27 -8.02
C ALA A 50 -5.57 2.45 -7.88
N LEU A 51 -5.56 3.14 -6.73
CA LEU A 51 -6.33 4.37 -6.54
C LEU A 51 -5.96 5.44 -7.58
N LEU A 52 -4.68 5.68 -7.82
CA LEU A 52 -4.23 6.68 -8.78
C LEU A 52 -4.64 6.34 -10.22
N PHE A 53 -4.52 5.07 -10.63
CA PHE A 53 -5.00 4.63 -11.95
C PHE A 53 -6.50 4.85 -12.11
N SER A 54 -7.29 4.67 -11.05
CA SER A 54 -8.75 4.86 -11.11
C SER A 54 -9.18 6.29 -11.46
N VAL A 55 -8.29 7.26 -11.23
CA VAL A 55 -8.49 8.68 -11.59
C VAL A 55 -7.59 9.13 -12.74
N GLY A 56 -7.05 8.18 -13.50
CA GLY A 56 -6.28 8.45 -14.71
C GLY A 56 -4.84 8.92 -14.48
N LEU A 57 -4.28 8.68 -13.28
CA LEU A 57 -2.91 9.07 -12.94
C LEU A 57 -1.97 7.86 -12.95
N ASP A 58 -0.79 8.02 -13.57
CA ASP A 58 0.27 7.01 -13.64
C ASP A 58 1.58 7.56 -13.01
N PRO A 59 1.84 7.23 -11.73
CA PRO A 59 2.98 7.78 -11.00
C PRO A 59 4.30 7.05 -11.32
N GLY A 60 5.30 7.78 -11.81
CA GLY A 60 6.63 7.22 -12.12
C GLY A 60 7.57 7.00 -10.92
N SER A 61 7.15 7.27 -9.68
CA SER A 61 8.00 7.06 -8.49
C SER A 61 7.18 6.90 -7.20
N HIS A 62 7.77 6.28 -6.18
CA HIS A 62 7.14 6.13 -4.86
C HIS A 62 6.79 7.48 -4.22
N ARG A 63 7.69 8.46 -4.33
CA ARG A 63 7.43 9.83 -3.89
C ARG A 63 6.22 10.45 -4.58
N ALA A 64 6.08 10.22 -5.89
CA ALA A 64 4.93 10.71 -6.64
C ALA A 64 3.63 10.05 -6.17
N VAL A 65 3.64 8.73 -5.89
CA VAL A 65 2.49 8.02 -5.34
C VAL A 65 1.99 8.70 -4.05
N ARG A 66 2.87 8.90 -3.07
CA ARG A 66 2.49 9.49 -1.77
C ARG A 66 1.88 10.89 -1.93
N THR A 67 2.50 11.74 -2.75
CA THR A 67 2.01 13.11 -3.00
C THR A 67 0.65 13.09 -3.68
N LEU A 68 0.47 12.26 -4.69
CA LEU A 68 -0.78 12.21 -5.46
C LEU A 68 -1.92 11.59 -4.65
N VAL A 69 -1.66 10.54 -3.85
CA VAL A 69 -2.66 9.95 -2.96
C VAL A 69 -3.15 11.00 -1.95
N SER A 70 -2.22 11.73 -1.33
CA SER A 70 -2.58 12.79 -0.39
C SER A 70 -3.47 13.85 -1.05
N ARG A 71 -3.08 14.31 -2.24
CA ARG A 71 -3.83 15.34 -2.99
C ARG A 71 -5.22 14.87 -3.43
N HIS A 72 -5.34 13.67 -3.99
CA HIS A 72 -6.55 13.24 -4.69
C HIS A 72 -7.54 12.45 -3.83
N PHE A 73 -7.07 11.81 -2.75
CA PHE A 73 -7.91 10.96 -1.90
C PHE A 73 -7.99 11.47 -0.46
N VAL A 74 -6.89 11.99 0.10
CA VAL A 74 -6.88 12.42 1.51
C VAL A 74 -7.45 13.83 1.68
N GLN A 75 -6.92 14.80 0.93
CA GLN A 75 -7.37 16.20 1.02
C GLN A 75 -8.81 16.39 0.52
N THR A 76 -9.32 15.44 -0.27
CA THR A 76 -10.71 15.40 -0.74
C THR A 76 -11.65 14.69 0.22
N GLY A 77 -11.14 14.10 1.31
CA GLY A 77 -11.93 13.39 2.32
C GLY A 77 -12.40 11.99 1.90
N VAL A 78 -11.97 11.49 0.73
CA VAL A 78 -12.31 10.15 0.25
C VAL A 78 -11.59 9.07 1.08
N LEU A 79 -10.41 9.40 1.59
CA LEU A 79 -9.55 8.51 2.37
C LEU A 79 -9.09 9.25 3.64
N ALA A 80 -9.12 8.57 4.78
CA ALA A 80 -8.85 9.19 6.06
C ALA A 80 -7.40 9.74 6.16
N PRO A 81 -7.15 10.87 6.84
CA PRO A 81 -5.80 11.42 7.02
C PRO A 81 -4.77 10.45 7.63
N GLU A 82 -5.23 9.54 8.46
CA GLU A 82 -4.45 8.50 9.14
C GLU A 82 -3.70 7.64 8.14
N HIS A 83 -4.36 7.24 7.05
CA HIS A 83 -3.77 6.42 6.00
C HIS A 83 -2.60 7.07 5.28
N SER A 84 -2.55 8.40 5.19
CA SER A 84 -1.38 9.09 4.65
C SER A 84 -0.16 8.96 5.56
N LYS A 85 -0.38 8.97 6.88
CA LYS A 85 0.67 8.78 7.88
C LYS A 85 1.13 7.32 7.91
N GLU A 86 0.20 6.38 7.83
CA GLU A 86 0.47 4.94 7.75
C GLU A 86 1.35 4.61 6.53
N LEU A 87 1.00 5.12 5.35
CA LEU A 87 1.80 4.90 4.14
C LEU A 87 3.24 5.42 4.28
N ALA A 88 3.41 6.60 4.90
CA ALA A 88 4.73 7.17 5.16
C ALA A 88 5.54 6.36 6.19
N GLN A 89 4.86 5.88 7.25
CA GLN A 89 5.47 5.01 8.27
C GLN A 89 5.93 3.69 7.66
N LEU A 90 5.09 3.06 6.83
CA LEU A 90 5.43 1.83 6.11
C LEU A 90 6.63 2.03 5.18
N GLU A 91 6.69 3.16 4.46
CA GLU A 91 7.85 3.49 3.61
C GLU A 91 9.15 3.60 4.41
N ALA A 92 9.09 4.24 5.58
CA ALA A 92 10.23 4.38 6.47
C ALA A 92 10.68 3.02 7.04
N LEU A 93 9.73 2.18 7.49
CA LEU A 93 10.01 0.84 7.99
C LEU A 93 10.59 -0.07 6.90
N ARG A 94 10.07 0.00 5.67
CA ARG A 94 10.65 -0.70 4.52
C ARG A 94 12.07 -0.22 4.25
N SER A 95 12.33 1.08 4.32
CA SER A 95 13.68 1.61 4.13
C SER A 95 14.66 1.13 5.19
N ALA A 96 14.22 1.05 6.44
CA ALA A 96 15.03 0.50 7.51
C ALA A 96 15.23 -1.02 7.31
N GLY A 97 14.17 -1.77 7.01
CA GLY A 97 14.25 -3.22 6.83
C GLY A 97 15.12 -3.66 5.65
N ASP A 98 15.10 -2.91 4.55
CA ASP A 98 15.84 -3.27 3.33
C ASP A 98 17.32 -2.85 3.37
N TYR A 99 17.68 -1.81 4.16
CA TYR A 99 18.99 -1.18 4.04
C TYR A 99 19.72 -0.90 5.37
N ASP A 100 19.01 -0.88 6.50
CA ASP A 100 19.64 -0.64 7.80
C ASP A 100 20.18 -1.95 8.38
N THR A 101 21.51 -2.04 8.51
CA THR A 101 22.18 -3.20 9.10
C THR A 101 21.90 -3.36 10.59
N ALA A 102 21.32 -2.34 11.24
CA ALA A 102 20.95 -2.32 12.64
C ALA A 102 19.43 -2.40 12.87
N PHE A 103 18.65 -2.90 11.90
CA PHE A 103 17.20 -3.07 12.07
C PHE A 103 16.88 -3.93 13.30
N ALA A 104 16.27 -3.32 14.31
CA ALA A 104 16.08 -3.92 15.63
C ALA A 104 14.63 -4.29 15.97
N LEU A 105 13.68 -4.08 15.04
CA LEU A 105 12.27 -4.39 15.28
C LEU A 105 11.99 -5.88 15.07
N GLY A 106 11.30 -6.49 16.04
CA GLY A 106 10.86 -7.88 15.97
C GLY A 106 9.43 -8.03 15.43
N PRO A 107 8.96 -9.28 15.31
CA PRO A 107 7.62 -9.58 14.77
C PRO A 107 6.48 -8.91 15.53
N ALA A 108 6.61 -8.76 16.87
CA ALA A 108 5.60 -8.10 17.69
C ALA A 108 5.44 -6.61 17.35
N GLN A 109 6.52 -5.93 16.96
CA GLN A 109 6.48 -4.53 16.53
C GLN A 109 6.04 -4.37 15.07
N ILE A 110 6.32 -5.35 14.21
CA ILE A 110 5.96 -5.29 12.78
C ILE A 110 4.53 -5.75 12.50
N ARG A 111 3.96 -6.66 13.30
CA ARG A 111 2.59 -7.15 13.11
C ARG A 111 1.54 -6.02 13.03
N PRO A 112 1.52 -5.02 13.92
CA PRO A 112 0.58 -3.90 13.81
C PRO A 112 0.76 -3.08 12.52
N GLU A 113 1.96 -3.03 11.96
CA GLU A 113 2.24 -2.32 10.71
C GLU A 113 1.72 -3.11 9.50
N VAL A 114 1.78 -4.44 9.53
CA VAL A 114 1.10 -5.30 8.54
C VAL A 114 -0.42 -5.12 8.60
N GLU A 115 -0.99 -4.97 9.80
CA GLU A 115 -2.43 -4.71 9.99
C GLU A 115 -2.83 -3.33 9.43
N LYS A 116 -2.00 -2.30 9.62
CA LYS A 116 -2.20 -0.98 8.97
C LYS A 116 -2.14 -1.07 7.45
N ALA A 117 -1.18 -1.81 6.90
CA ALA A 117 -1.11 -2.05 5.46
C ALA A 117 -2.36 -2.75 4.94
N GLN A 118 -2.88 -3.75 5.66
CA GLN A 118 -4.16 -4.39 5.35
C GLN A 118 -5.32 -3.38 5.37
N SER A 119 -5.45 -2.58 6.43
CA SER A 119 -6.50 -1.56 6.55
C SER A 119 -6.48 -0.59 5.35
N PHE A 120 -5.28 -0.14 4.95
CA PHE A 120 -5.11 0.70 3.77
C PHE A 120 -5.56 0.01 2.47
N VAL A 121 -5.19 -1.26 2.27
CA VAL A 121 -5.59 -2.07 1.10
C VAL A 121 -7.11 -2.25 1.05
N GLU A 122 -7.73 -2.53 2.19
CA GLU A 122 -9.19 -2.70 2.30
C GLU A 122 -9.94 -1.39 2.03
N ALA A 123 -9.48 -0.27 2.60
CA ALA A 123 -10.04 1.05 2.32
C ALA A 123 -9.92 1.42 0.84
N SER A 124 -8.76 1.16 0.23
CA SER A 124 -8.54 1.38 -1.20
C SER A 124 -9.49 0.55 -2.07
N ARG A 125 -9.67 -0.74 -1.73
CA ARG A 125 -10.59 -1.63 -2.43
C ARG A 125 -12.03 -1.16 -2.33
N GLU A 126 -12.46 -0.69 -1.17
CA GLU A 126 -13.83 -0.17 -0.97
C GLU A 126 -14.09 1.06 -1.84
N ILE A 127 -13.14 1.99 -1.92
CA ILE A 127 -13.22 3.15 -2.82
C ILE A 127 -13.35 2.68 -4.29
N LEU A 128 -12.53 1.71 -4.70
CA LEU A 128 -12.54 1.20 -6.07
C LEU A 128 -13.82 0.43 -6.43
N ARG A 129 -14.43 -0.30 -5.48
CA ARG A 129 -15.72 -0.97 -5.66
C ARG A 129 -16.83 0.04 -5.92
N ARG A 130 -16.88 1.12 -5.14
CA ARG A 130 -17.87 2.21 -5.33
C ARG A 130 -17.74 2.88 -6.70
N SER A 131 -16.54 2.87 -7.26
CA SER A 131 -16.25 3.36 -8.62
C SER A 131 -16.45 2.31 -9.73
N GLY A 132 -16.90 1.09 -9.40
CA GLY A 132 -17.12 0.01 -10.38
C GLY A 132 -15.86 -0.62 -10.97
N LEU A 133 -14.70 -0.42 -10.32
CA LEU A 133 -13.37 -0.82 -10.78
C LEU A 133 -12.77 -2.00 -10.01
N ALA A 134 -13.37 -2.40 -8.89
CA ALA A 134 -13.00 -3.59 -8.13
C ALA A 134 -14.22 -4.47 -7.83
N THR A 135 -13.97 -5.77 -7.61
CA THR A 135 -14.95 -6.76 -7.17
C THR A 135 -14.73 -7.06 -5.68
#